data_AF-A0A6P0SPF1-F1
#
_entry.id   AF-A0A6P0SPF1-F1
#
_cell.length_a   1.000
_cell.length_b   1.000
_cell.length_c   1.000
_cell.angle_alpha   90.00
_cell.angle_beta   90.00
_cell.angle_gamma   90.00
#
_symmetry.space_group_name_H-M   'P 1'
#
loop_
_entity.id
_entity.type
_entity.pdbx_description
1 polymer ?
#
loop_
_entity_poly.entity_id
_entity_poly.type
_entity_poly.pdbx_seq_one_letter_code
_entity_poly.pdbx_strand_id
1 'polypeptide(L)'
;MENNWYKIWNRRQGDEAEQPTLLSLLVANGYDPPWSSGVQESGWMAYGKHIAARLNITPKDSLLEVGCGAGAFLYPFYQQGNPVAGIDYSANLVKIA
;
A
#
# COMPACT_ATOMS: atom_id res chain seq x y z
N MET A 1 6.52 9.53 -26.90
CA MET A 1 6.48 8.36 -26.02
C MET A 1 5.06 8.22 -25.51
N GLU A 2 4.38 7.10 -25.78
CA GLU A 2 3.03 6.86 -25.27
C GLU A 2 3.07 6.50 -23.78
N ASN A 3 2.12 7.04 -23.01
CA ASN A 3 1.98 6.72 -21.59
C ASN A 3 1.36 5.32 -21.43
N ASN A 4 2.17 4.36 -20.97
CA ASN A 4 1.73 2.98 -20.71
C ASN A 4 1.51 2.68 -19.22
N TRP A 5 1.58 3.68 -18.33
CA TRP A 5 1.46 3.46 -16.89
C TRP A 5 0.14 2.83 -16.49
N TYR A 6 -0.98 3.25 -17.10
CA TYR A 6 -2.29 2.62 -16.86
C TYR A 6 -2.24 1.11 -17.10
N LYS A 7 -1.67 0.70 -18.25
CA LYS A 7 -1.56 -0.71 -18.63
C LYS A 7 -0.62 -1.47 -17.70
N ILE A 8 0.48 -0.85 -17.29
CA ILE A 8 1.46 -1.47 -16.38
C ILE A 8 0.82 -1.74 -15.01
N TRP A 9 0.19 -0.73 -14.41
CA TRP A 9 -0.39 -0.85 -13.07
C TRP A 9 -1.63 -1.74 -13.03
N ASN A 10 -2.45 -1.75 -14.08
CA ASN A 10 -3.61 -2.65 -14.17
C ASN A 10 -3.23 -4.09 -14.57
N ARG A 11 -1.97 -4.38 -14.93
CA ARG A 11 -1.50 -5.76 -15.12
C ARG A 11 -1.13 -6.45 -13.82
N ARG A 12 -0.85 -5.68 -12.77
CA ARG A 12 -0.51 -6.25 -11.47
C ARG A 12 -1.75 -6.90 -10.86
N GLN A 13 -1.51 -8.07 -10.29
CA GLN A 13 -2.50 -8.89 -9.59
C GLN A 13 -1.87 -9.28 -8.25
N GLY A 14 -2.71 -9.39 -7.23
CA GLY A 14 -2.38 -10.07 -5.99
C GLY A 14 -3.32 -11.26 -5.85
N ASP A 15 -2.93 -12.23 -5.03
CA ASP A 15 -3.88 -13.23 -4.61
C ASP A 15 -5.05 -12.51 -3.92
N GLU A 16 -6.28 -12.87 -4.28
CA GLU A 16 -7.50 -12.50 -3.54
C GLU A 16 -7.52 -13.28 -2.22
N ALA A 17 -6.48 -13.10 -1.40
CA ALA A 17 -6.38 -13.70 -0.09
C ALA A 17 -7.50 -13.13 0.78
N GLU A 18 -8.16 -14.00 1.55
CA GLU A 18 -9.24 -13.62 2.47
C GLU A 18 -8.80 -12.52 3.46
N GLN A 19 -7.49 -12.46 3.77
CA GLN A 19 -6.84 -11.40 4.52
C GLN A 19 -5.42 -11.14 3.97
N PRO A 20 -5.15 -9.98 3.35
CA PRO A 20 -3.81 -9.65 2.86
C PRO A 20 -2.82 -9.42 4.00
N THR A 21 -1.54 -9.71 3.76
CA THR A 21 -0.43 -9.39 4.67
C THR A 21 0.32 -8.15 4.16
N LEU A 22 1.07 -7.46 5.02
CA LEU A 22 1.87 -6.31 4.59
C LEU A 22 2.82 -6.69 3.44
N LEU A 23 3.46 -7.87 3.53
CA LEU A 23 4.34 -8.35 2.47
C LEU A 23 3.61 -8.57 1.15
N SER A 24 2.42 -9.19 1.16
CA SER A 24 1.67 -9.43 -0.08
C SER A 24 1.21 -8.12 -0.73
N LEU A 25 0.85 -7.12 0.08
CA LEU A 25 0.51 -5.77 -0.41
C LEU A 25 1.73 -5.04 -1.00
N LEU A 26 2.90 -5.17 -0.37
CA LEU A 26 4.15 -4.63 -0.88
C LEU A 26 4.54 -5.25 -2.23
N VAL A 27 4.45 -6.58 -2.33
CA VAL A 27 4.68 -7.31 -3.59
C VAL A 27 3.72 -6.83 -4.67
N ALA A 28 2.42 -6.72 -4.36
CA ALA A 28 1.42 -6.19 -5.29
C ALA A 28 1.78 -4.76 -5.75
N ASN A 29 2.36 -3.93 -4.89
CA ASN A 29 2.71 -2.54 -5.20
C ASN A 29 3.99 -2.33 -6.03
N GLY A 30 4.83 -3.35 -6.22
CA GLY A 30 6.10 -3.15 -6.94
C GLY A 30 7.34 -3.55 -6.19
N TYR A 31 7.19 -3.97 -4.94
CA TYR A 31 8.30 -4.31 -4.07
C TYR A 31 8.61 -5.82 -4.10
N ASP A 32 8.40 -6.45 -5.26
CA ASP A 32 8.74 -7.84 -5.51
C ASP A 32 10.28 -8.04 -5.69
N PRO A 33 10.88 -9.09 -5.08
CA PRO A 33 12.27 -9.48 -5.35
C PRO A 33 12.42 -10.14 -6.73
N PRO A 34 13.64 -10.18 -7.33
CA PRO A 34 14.88 -9.52 -6.91
C PRO A 34 15.01 -8.05 -7.35
N TRP A 35 14.02 -7.52 -8.08
CA TRP A 35 14.13 -6.20 -8.73
C TRP A 35 13.91 -5.03 -7.78
N SER A 36 13.07 -5.19 -6.76
CA SER A 36 13.13 -4.31 -5.60
C SER A 36 14.30 -4.77 -4.71
N SER A 37 15.05 -3.83 -4.14
CA SER A 37 16.17 -4.10 -3.23
C SER A 37 15.72 -4.70 -1.87
N GLY A 38 14.60 -5.43 -1.84
CA GLY A 38 14.01 -6.01 -0.65
C GLY A 38 13.58 -4.92 0.31
N VAL A 39 12.50 -4.19 -0.03
CA VAL A 39 11.83 -3.39 1.01
C VAL A 39 11.39 -4.36 2.10
N GLN A 40 12.11 -4.34 3.20
CA GLN A 40 11.79 -5.15 4.37
C GLN A 40 10.58 -4.52 5.05
N GLU A 41 9.67 -5.37 5.54
CA GLU A 41 8.51 -4.92 6.31
C GLU A 41 8.92 -4.00 7.47
N SER A 42 10.04 -4.31 8.15
CA SER A 42 10.59 -3.48 9.22
C SER A 42 10.94 -2.05 8.77
N GLY A 43 11.54 -1.90 7.59
CA GLY A 43 11.85 -0.61 6.97
C GLY A 43 10.58 0.15 6.59
N TRP A 44 9.60 -0.55 6.03
CA TRP A 44 8.30 0.04 5.70
C TRP A 44 7.54 0.53 6.93
N MET A 45 7.52 -0.27 8.00
CA MET A 45 6.92 0.10 9.28
C MET A 45 7.63 1.30 9.93
N ALA A 46 8.96 1.35 9.84
CA ALA A 46 9.73 2.50 10.32
C ALA A 46 9.40 3.77 9.51
N TYR A 47 9.27 3.65 8.19
CA TYR A 47 8.83 4.74 7.32
C TYR A 47 7.41 5.22 7.69
N GLY A 48 6.45 4.31 7.86
CA GLY A 48 5.08 4.64 8.28
C GLY A 48 5.04 5.39 9.61
N LYS A 49 5.78 4.92 10.62
CA LYS A 49 5.92 5.62 11.91
C LYS A 49 6.52 7.01 11.76
N HIS A 50 7.53 7.14 10.90
CA HIS A 50 8.18 8.42 10.65
C HIS A 50 7.24 9.44 10.02
N ILE A 51 6.44 9.03 9.04
CA ILE A 51 5.42 9.87 8.42
C ILE A 51 4.31 10.21 9.43
N ALA A 52 3.83 9.23 10.19
CA ALA A 52 2.83 9.44 11.24
C ALA A 52 3.27 10.51 12.24
N ALA A 53 4.53 10.45 12.70
CA ALA A 53 5.09 11.45 13.61
C ALA A 53 5.16 12.85 12.97
N ARG A 54 5.58 12.94 11.70
CA ARG A 54 5.66 14.23 10.99
C ARG A 54 4.31 14.88 10.74
N LEU A 55 3.28 14.08 10.51
CA LEU A 55 1.92 14.54 10.26
C LEU A 55 1.07 14.59 11.54
N ASN A 56 1.65 14.20 12.68
CA ASN A 56 0.97 14.09 13.97
C ASN A 56 -0.30 13.23 13.90
N ILE A 57 -0.23 12.11 13.18
CA ILE A 57 -1.32 11.14 13.05
C ILE A 57 -1.53 10.45 14.40
N THR A 58 -2.78 10.42 14.83
CA THR A 58 -3.25 9.77 16.05
C THR A 58 -4.26 8.66 15.71
N PRO A 59 -4.57 7.74 16.64
CA PRO A 59 -5.59 6.71 16.42
C PRO A 59 -7.02 7.25 16.18
N LYS A 60 -7.27 8.55 16.41
CA LYS A 60 -8.58 9.19 16.18
C LYS A 60 -8.72 9.75 14.76
N ASP A 61 -7.62 9.84 14.02
CA ASP A 61 -7.63 10.43 12.69
C ASP A 61 -8.12 9.42 11.65
N SER A 62 -8.83 9.91 10.65
CA SER A 62 -9.21 9.14 9.47
C SER A 62 -8.23 9.45 8.33
N LEU A 63 -7.72 8.41 7.67
CA LEU A 63 -6.69 8.55 6.66
C LEU A 63 -7.26 8.26 5.26
N LEU A 64 -6.92 9.12 4.30
CA LEU A 64 -7.15 8.89 2.87
C LEU A 64 -5.80 8.91 2.14
N GLU A 65 -5.47 7.84 1.43
CA GLU A 65 -4.31 7.79 0.54
C GLU A 65 -4.75 7.88 -0.92
N VAL A 66 -4.21 8.87 -1.64
CA VAL A 66 -4.41 9.04 -3.08
C VAL A 66 -3.21 8.44 -3.81
N GLY A 67 -3.47 7.44 -4.66
CA GLY A 67 -2.43 6.58 -5.21
C GLY A 67 -2.03 5.48 -4.24
N CYS A 68 -3.00 4.84 -3.58
CA CYS A 68 -2.75 3.87 -2.52
C CYS A 68 -2.16 2.53 -2.99
N GLY A 69 -2.18 2.26 -4.31
CA GLY A 69 -1.96 0.93 -4.85
C GLY A 69 -2.89 -0.08 -4.16
N ALA A 70 -2.29 -1.15 -3.63
CA ALA A 70 -2.96 -2.18 -2.84
C ALA A 70 -3.06 -1.83 -1.34
N GLY A 71 -2.79 -0.58 -0.94
CA GLY A 71 -3.00 -0.11 0.44
C GLY A 71 -1.89 -0.44 1.43
N ALA A 72 -0.68 -0.79 0.97
CA ALA A 72 0.44 -1.16 1.84
C ALA A 72 0.83 -0.09 2.87
N PHE A 73 0.67 1.20 2.54
CA PHE A 73 0.95 2.30 3.48
C PHE A 73 -0.14 2.45 4.55
N LEU A 74 -1.42 2.29 4.17
CA LEU A 74 -2.56 2.36 5.08
C LEU A 74 -2.68 1.14 6.02
N TYR A 75 -2.18 -0.02 5.58
CA TYR A 75 -2.33 -1.30 6.28
C TYR A 75 -1.94 -1.25 7.77
N PRO A 76 -0.79 -0.68 8.19
CA PRO A 76 -0.43 -0.58 9.60
C PRO A 76 -1.37 0.29 10.44
N PHE A 77 -1.98 1.32 9.84
CA PHE A 77 -2.94 2.21 10.51
C PHE A 77 -4.30 1.54 10.64
N TYR A 78 -4.73 0.81 9.60
CA TYR A 78 -5.90 -0.06 9.67
C TYR A 78 -5.78 -1.07 10.81
N GLN A 79 -4.63 -1.75 10.92
CA GLN A 79 -4.36 -2.69 12.02
C GLN A 79 -4.36 -2.02 13.41
N GLN A 80 -4.10 -0.71 13.49
CA GLN A 80 -4.16 0.07 14.73
C GLN A 80 -5.57 0.60 15.05
N GLY A 81 -6.54 0.37 14.17
CA GLY A 81 -7.94 0.77 14.34
C GLY A 81 -8.29 2.15 13.77
N ASN A 82 -7.38 2.80 13.04
CA ASN A 82 -7.73 4.02 12.31
C ASN A 82 -8.74 3.70 11.20
N PRO A 83 -9.75 4.56 10.97
CA PRO A 83 -10.51 4.55 9.73
C PRO A 83 -9.58 4.89 8.57
N VAL A 84 -9.55 4.05 7.54
CA VAL A 84 -8.72 4.26 6.34
C VAL A 84 -9.56 4.15 5.09
N ALA A 85 -9.19 4.91 4.06
CA ALA A 85 -9.71 4.79 2.70
C ALA A 85 -8.57 4.99 1.71
N GLY A 86 -8.63 4.28 0.59
CA GLY A 86 -7.65 4.38 -0.48
C GLY A 86 -8.32 4.62 -1.82
N ILE A 87 -7.71 5.43 -2.67
CA ILE A 87 -8.06 5.52 -4.08
C ILE A 87 -6.81 5.31 -4.92
N ASP A 88 -6.92 4.52 -5.99
CA ASP A 88 -5.84 4.31 -6.94
C ASP A 88 -6.36 4.28 -8.37
N TYR A 89 -5.46 4.56 -9.30
CA TYR A 89 -5.74 4.49 -10.73
C TYR A 89 -5.86 3.04 -11.24
N SER A 90 -5.29 2.07 -10.53
CA SER A 90 -5.41 0.64 -10.80
C SER A 90 -6.58 0.03 -10.03
N ALA A 91 -7.66 -0.30 -10.74
CA ALA A 91 -8.80 -0.99 -10.16
C ALA A 91 -8.42 -2.38 -9.62
N ASN A 92 -7.42 -3.03 -10.22
CA ASN A 92 -6.96 -4.35 -9.79
C ASN A 92 -6.20 -4.27 -8.46
N LEU A 93 -5.44 -3.20 -8.20
CA LEU A 93 -4.74 -3.05 -6.93
C LEU A 93 -5.73 -2.72 -5.79
N VAL A 94 -6.72 -1.86 -6.04
CA VAL A 94 -7.74 -1.51 -5.05
C VAL A 94 -8.54 -2.74 -4.60
N LYS A 95 -8.81 -3.69 -5.50
CA LYS A 95 -9.56 -4.93 -5.19
C LYS A 95 -8.81 -5.92 -4.30
N ILE A 96 -7.50 -5.76 -4.11
CA ILE A 96 -6.70 -6.66 -3.26
C ILE A 96 -6.97 -6.37 -1.77
N ALA A 97 -7.38 -5.14 -1.44
CA ALA A 97 -7.52 -4.65 -0.08
C ALA A 97 -8.99 -4.66 0.40
#